data_AF-A0A2E1KHM4-F1
#
_entry.id   AF-A0A2E1KHM4-F1
#
_cell.length_a   1.000
_cell.length_b   1.000
_cell.length_c   1.000
_cell.angle_alpha   90.00
_cell.angle_beta   90.00
_cell.angle_gamma   90.00
#
_symmetry.space_group_name_H-M   'P 1'
#
loop_
_entity.id
_entity.type
_entity.pdbx_description
1 polymer ?
#
loop_
_entity_poly.entity_id
_entity_poly.type
_entity_poly.pdbx_seq_one_letter_code
_entity_poly.pdbx_strand_id
1 'polypeptide(L)'
;MRNLPPGNGVVPFGLLLLWSGAVSAADTNRQGSAFFESKIRPVLVEHCYGCHSAAAKKKQQLKGGLRLDSLQGLLRGGESGPAVIPGKPGEGQLLAVLSHRGDPKMPPQRKLPDAVIADFETWIRGGAKGPREAPPAQREGGIDWAAEGVFWAFQSPAKHSPPAVQQTGWPQREIDAFVLAELERRQLRVGRPASKRELIRRATFGLTGLPPTSYEVDAFLQDDSPSAFEIVIDRLLNSPRYGERWGRHWLDVARYADDKALAYANPWPHAYRFRDWVVEALNRDTPYDRFVRLQLAGDLLEEPVIDHTRRLAGLGFQGLGAFYHKGSVPEQVAADELDDRVDTLSRGLLGLTVACARCHDHKYDPIPTRDYYSLASAYSGASWSEVALVSEPVIARYKEGQAQVEQQKQQLAAWLRGIASGAGRQQFGQLSRYLQVVWRLNLKADGAVARRTMARWLRGAGDERAEAALELLASRHCGPVVADGAAGVVGSGVSWCRNRPPAAPQRLGPRG
;
A
#
# COMPACT_ATOMS: atom_id res chain seq x y z
N MET A 1 -53.22 38.09 10.36
CA MET A 1 -54.68 38.36 10.32
C MET A 1 -55.13 38.33 8.87
N ARG A 2 -56.10 37.47 8.58
CA ARG A 2 -57.12 37.48 7.50
C ARG A 2 -56.79 37.95 6.06
N ASN A 3 -57.17 37.05 5.14
CA ASN A 3 -57.80 37.23 3.82
C ASN A 3 -56.93 37.07 2.57
N LEU A 4 -57.22 36.02 1.78
CA LEU A 4 -57.65 36.10 0.37
C LEU A 4 -58.37 34.77 -0.04
N PRO A 5 -59.38 34.79 -0.94
CA PRO A 5 -60.32 33.69 -1.22
C PRO A 5 -59.90 32.81 -2.44
N PRO A 6 -60.66 31.74 -2.78
CA PRO A 6 -60.17 30.63 -3.60
C PRO A 6 -60.42 30.84 -5.11
N GLY A 7 -59.39 30.57 -5.92
CA GLY A 7 -59.52 30.40 -7.36
C GLY A 7 -59.46 28.92 -7.73
N ASN A 8 -60.61 28.37 -8.12
CA ASN A 8 -60.72 27.04 -8.70
C ASN A 8 -60.06 27.03 -10.09
N GLY A 9 -58.86 26.47 -10.18
CA GLY A 9 -58.18 26.14 -11.42
C GLY A 9 -57.93 24.63 -11.47
N VAL A 10 -58.78 23.91 -12.19
CA VAL A 10 -58.61 22.50 -12.51
C VAL A 10 -57.42 22.37 -13.46
N VAL A 11 -56.31 21.81 -12.99
CA VAL A 11 -55.16 21.42 -13.82
C VAL A 11 -55.29 19.93 -14.10
N PRO A 12 -55.32 19.48 -15.37
CA PRO A 12 -55.40 18.06 -15.67
C PRO A 12 -54.04 17.42 -15.40
N PHE A 13 -54.06 16.48 -14.45
CA PHE A 13 -52.99 15.54 -14.17
C PHE A 13 -53.00 14.48 -15.28
N GLY A 14 -51.94 14.39 -16.09
CA GLY A 14 -51.81 13.25 -17.01
C GLY A 14 -50.92 13.47 -18.21
N LEU A 15 -49.60 13.31 -18.03
CA LEU A 15 -48.76 12.55 -18.95
C LEU A 15 -47.43 12.20 -18.26
N LEU A 16 -47.47 11.17 -17.41
CA LEU A 16 -46.26 10.48 -16.94
C LEU A 16 -45.74 9.66 -18.13
N LEU A 17 -44.83 10.26 -18.90
CA LEU A 17 -44.01 9.55 -19.88
C LEU A 17 -43.17 8.50 -19.14
N LEU A 18 -43.57 7.24 -19.28
CA LEU A 18 -42.78 6.07 -18.95
C LEU A 18 -41.51 6.07 -19.81
N TRP A 19 -40.46 6.72 -19.30
CA TRP A 19 -39.09 6.51 -19.75
C TRP A 19 -38.66 5.10 -19.33
N SER A 20 -39.09 4.11 -20.11
CA SER A 20 -38.58 2.76 -20.01
C SER A 20 -37.09 2.80 -20.37
N GLY A 21 -36.25 2.53 -19.38
CA GLY A 21 -34.80 2.66 -19.47
C GLY A 21 -34.25 1.89 -20.67
N ALA A 22 -33.57 2.61 -21.56
CA ALA A 22 -32.56 2.02 -22.41
C ALA A 22 -31.43 1.55 -21.50
N VAL A 23 -31.50 0.30 -21.04
CA VAL A 23 -30.34 -0.41 -20.49
C VAL A 23 -29.30 -0.41 -21.60
N SER A 24 -28.25 0.37 -21.40
CA SER A 24 -27.19 0.57 -22.38
C SER A 24 -26.53 -0.78 -22.69
N ALA A 25 -26.35 -1.09 -23.98
CA ALA A 25 -25.60 -2.27 -24.43
C ALA A 25 -24.19 -2.35 -23.83
N ALA A 26 -23.65 -1.23 -23.33
CA ALA A 26 -22.37 -1.17 -22.63
C ALA A 26 -22.41 -1.80 -21.22
N ASP A 27 -23.51 -1.65 -20.48
CA ASP A 27 -23.65 -2.20 -19.12
C ASP A 27 -23.84 -3.71 -19.14
N THR A 28 -24.65 -4.21 -20.09
CA THR A 28 -24.80 -5.65 -20.34
C THR A 28 -23.50 -6.30 -20.81
N ASN A 29 -22.69 -5.61 -21.61
CA ASN A 29 -21.37 -6.10 -22.04
C ASN A 29 -20.35 -6.15 -20.89
N ARG A 30 -20.39 -5.16 -19.97
CA ARG A 30 -19.52 -5.12 -18.78
C ARG A 30 -19.89 -6.23 -17.78
N GLN A 31 -21.18 -6.44 -17.53
CA GLN A 31 -21.67 -7.51 -16.64
C GLN A 31 -21.37 -8.91 -17.20
N GLY A 32 -21.60 -9.12 -18.51
CA GLY A 32 -21.29 -10.39 -19.16
C GLY A 32 -19.80 -10.74 -19.14
N SER A 33 -18.92 -9.74 -19.31
CA SER A 33 -17.47 -9.92 -19.21
C SER A 33 -17.03 -10.25 -17.78
N ALA A 34 -17.58 -9.58 -16.76
CA ALA A 34 -17.28 -9.86 -15.36
C ALA A 34 -17.74 -11.28 -14.94
N PHE A 35 -18.89 -11.74 -15.44
CA PHE A 35 -19.36 -13.11 -15.21
C PHE A 35 -18.41 -14.15 -15.82
N PHE A 36 -17.94 -13.92 -17.04
CA PHE A 36 -16.96 -14.81 -17.67
C PHE A 36 -15.65 -14.89 -16.88
N GLU A 37 -15.09 -13.74 -16.48
CA GLU A 37 -13.82 -13.69 -15.75
C GLU A 37 -13.89 -14.32 -14.36
N SER A 38 -15.04 -14.22 -13.68
CA SER A 38 -15.20 -14.72 -12.30
C SER A 38 -15.73 -16.15 -12.20
N LYS A 39 -16.57 -16.60 -13.13
CA LYS A 39 -17.26 -17.91 -13.07
C LYS A 39 -16.77 -18.92 -14.09
N ILE A 40 -16.41 -18.46 -15.30
CA ILE A 40 -16.13 -19.36 -16.43
C ILE A 40 -14.62 -19.56 -16.64
N ARG A 41 -13.84 -18.48 -16.68
CA ARG A 41 -12.40 -18.53 -16.95
C ARG A 41 -11.63 -19.42 -15.95
N PRO A 42 -11.86 -19.35 -14.62
CA PRO A 42 -11.12 -20.18 -13.68
C PRO A 42 -11.29 -21.67 -13.96
N VAL A 43 -12.52 -22.09 -14.29
CA VAL A 43 -12.85 -23.49 -14.61
C VAL A 43 -12.19 -23.93 -15.92
N LEU A 44 -12.19 -23.07 -16.94
CA LEU A 44 -11.51 -23.35 -18.21
C LEU A 44 -9.99 -23.49 -18.03
N VAL A 45 -9.38 -22.63 -17.21
CA VAL A 45 -7.96 -22.69 -16.87
C VAL A 45 -7.61 -23.98 -16.15
N GLU A 46 -8.39 -24.33 -15.13
CA GLU A 46 -8.11 -25.47 -14.26
C GLU A 46 -8.36 -26.82 -14.94
N HIS A 47 -9.46 -26.95 -15.69
CA HIS A 47 -9.92 -28.26 -16.18
C HIS A 47 -9.83 -28.45 -17.68
N CYS A 48 -9.63 -27.40 -18.48
CA CYS A 48 -9.74 -27.49 -19.94
C CYS A 48 -8.46 -27.11 -20.69
N TYR A 49 -7.73 -26.07 -20.24
CA TYR A 49 -6.60 -25.54 -20.99
C TYR A 49 -5.41 -26.48 -21.10
N GLY A 50 -5.29 -27.49 -20.24
CA GLY A 50 -4.28 -28.54 -20.38
C GLY A 50 -4.33 -29.26 -21.74
N CYS A 51 -5.51 -29.41 -22.33
CA CYS A 51 -5.71 -30.10 -23.62
C CYS A 51 -6.33 -29.22 -24.72
N HIS A 52 -6.98 -28.10 -24.37
CA HIS A 52 -7.76 -27.27 -25.31
C HIS A 52 -7.32 -25.79 -25.30
N SER A 53 -6.02 -25.53 -25.45
CA SER A 53 -5.45 -24.17 -25.46
C SER A 53 -4.31 -23.99 -26.47
N ALA A 54 -3.81 -22.77 -26.64
CA ALA A 54 -2.61 -22.51 -27.44
C ALA A 54 -1.40 -23.29 -26.91
N ALA A 55 -1.25 -23.31 -25.58
CA ALA A 55 -0.17 -24.01 -24.91
C ALA A 55 -0.24 -25.51 -25.17
N ALA A 56 -1.45 -26.10 -25.16
CA ALA A 56 -1.65 -27.50 -25.53
C ALA A 56 -1.26 -27.77 -26.99
N LYS A 57 -1.58 -26.84 -27.91
CA LYS A 57 -1.14 -26.92 -29.32
C LYS A 57 0.38 -26.92 -29.45
N LYS A 58 1.08 -26.00 -28.77
CA LYS A 58 2.55 -25.94 -28.75
C LYS A 58 3.18 -27.24 -28.26
N LYS A 59 2.58 -27.85 -27.23
CA LYS A 59 3.06 -29.12 -26.64
C LYS A 59 2.60 -30.37 -27.42
N GLN A 60 1.98 -30.22 -28.59
CA GLN A 60 1.38 -31.32 -29.37
C GLN A 60 0.36 -32.16 -28.56
N GLN A 61 -0.30 -31.52 -27.59
CA GLN A 61 -1.31 -32.11 -26.69
C GLN A 61 -2.73 -31.61 -27.00
N LEU A 62 -2.92 -30.83 -28.08
CA LEU A 62 -4.22 -30.32 -28.48
C LEU A 62 -5.16 -31.47 -28.85
N LYS A 63 -6.33 -31.53 -28.21
CA LYS A 63 -7.34 -32.55 -28.50
C LYS A 63 -8.52 -31.97 -29.29
N GLY A 64 -8.99 -32.73 -30.29
CA GLY A 64 -10.16 -32.42 -31.12
C GLY A 64 -10.07 -31.12 -31.91
N GLY A 65 -8.87 -30.60 -32.16
CA GLY A 65 -8.64 -29.31 -32.82
C GLY A 65 -9.21 -28.09 -32.08
N LEU A 66 -9.67 -28.24 -30.85
CA LEU A 66 -10.48 -27.26 -30.12
C LEU A 66 -9.64 -26.32 -29.26
N ARG A 67 -9.90 -25.01 -29.38
CA ARG A 67 -9.26 -23.93 -28.61
C ARG A 67 -10.31 -23.23 -27.75
N LEU A 68 -10.24 -23.38 -26.42
CA LEU A 68 -11.16 -22.76 -25.46
C LEU A 68 -10.62 -21.45 -24.86
N ASP A 69 -9.36 -21.13 -25.14
CA ASP A 69 -8.64 -19.96 -24.61
C ASP A 69 -8.82 -18.69 -25.45
N SER A 70 -9.61 -18.74 -26.53
CA SER A 70 -9.96 -17.60 -27.37
C SER A 70 -11.43 -17.62 -27.78
N LEU A 71 -12.04 -16.44 -27.93
CA LEU A 71 -13.43 -16.34 -28.40
C LEU A 71 -13.60 -16.96 -29.79
N GLN A 72 -12.67 -16.69 -30.71
CA GLN A 72 -12.71 -17.27 -32.05
C GLN A 72 -12.60 -18.80 -32.02
N GLY A 73 -11.81 -19.37 -31.11
CA GLY A 73 -11.68 -20.81 -30.92
C GLY A 73 -12.98 -21.45 -30.39
N LEU A 74 -13.65 -20.79 -29.45
CA LEU A 74 -14.96 -21.20 -28.93
C LEU A 74 -16.05 -21.21 -30.00
N LEU A 75 -16.09 -20.16 -30.83
CA LEU A 75 -17.10 -19.99 -31.88
C LEU A 75 -16.86 -20.93 -33.07
N ARG A 76 -15.61 -21.07 -33.52
CA ARG A 76 -15.24 -22.01 -34.60
C ARG A 76 -15.43 -23.46 -34.15
N GLY A 77 -15.10 -23.74 -32.89
CA GLY A 77 -15.12 -25.08 -32.33
C GLY A 77 -14.00 -25.97 -32.87
N GLY A 78 -14.17 -27.27 -32.64
CA GLY A 78 -13.21 -28.30 -33.02
C GLY A 78 -13.70 -29.15 -34.19
N GLU A 79 -13.18 -30.38 -34.28
CA GLU A 79 -13.59 -31.39 -35.28
C GLU A 79 -15.09 -31.75 -35.20
N SER A 80 -15.71 -31.54 -34.03
CA SER A 80 -17.14 -31.81 -33.77
C SER A 80 -18.05 -30.60 -34.01
N GLY A 81 -17.54 -29.53 -34.63
CA GLY A 81 -18.27 -28.28 -34.87
C GLY A 81 -18.16 -27.27 -33.71
N PRO A 82 -18.97 -26.19 -33.75
CA PRO A 82 -18.90 -25.08 -32.79
C PRO A 82 -19.03 -25.55 -31.33
N ALA A 83 -18.12 -25.09 -30.48
CA ALA A 83 -18.20 -25.40 -29.05
C ALA A 83 -19.32 -24.59 -28.39
N VAL A 84 -19.47 -23.32 -28.77
CA VAL A 84 -20.48 -22.41 -28.22
C VAL A 84 -21.17 -21.64 -29.34
N ILE A 85 -22.50 -21.56 -29.28
CA ILE A 85 -23.29 -20.65 -30.09
C ILE A 85 -23.92 -19.60 -29.16
N PRO A 86 -23.52 -18.31 -29.26
CA PRO A 86 -24.02 -17.24 -28.41
C PRO A 86 -25.55 -17.19 -28.37
N GLY A 87 -26.12 -17.12 -27.16
CA GLY A 87 -27.57 -17.07 -26.93
C GLY A 87 -28.28 -18.43 -26.99
N LYS A 88 -27.58 -19.50 -27.41
CA LYS A 88 -28.19 -20.79 -27.72
C LYS A 88 -27.47 -21.96 -27.01
N PRO A 89 -27.73 -22.20 -25.71
CA PRO A 89 -27.02 -23.20 -24.92
C PRO A 89 -27.17 -24.64 -25.46
N GLY A 90 -28.27 -24.96 -26.15
CA GLY A 90 -28.51 -26.30 -26.69
C GLY A 90 -27.90 -26.60 -28.06
N GLU A 91 -27.39 -25.60 -28.79
CA GLU A 91 -26.88 -25.80 -30.16
C GLU A 91 -25.34 -25.90 -30.23
N GLY A 92 -24.63 -25.61 -29.14
CA GLY A 92 -23.18 -25.79 -29.02
C GLY A 92 -22.80 -27.11 -28.33
N GLN A 93 -21.68 -27.71 -28.73
CA GLN A 93 -21.24 -29.00 -28.18
C GLN A 93 -20.75 -28.90 -26.72
N LEU A 94 -20.31 -27.72 -26.26
CA LEU A 94 -19.66 -27.57 -24.95
C LEU A 94 -20.52 -28.04 -23.79
N LEU A 95 -21.80 -27.65 -23.75
CA LEU A 95 -22.69 -28.07 -22.66
C LEU A 95 -23.03 -29.57 -22.72
N ALA A 96 -23.13 -30.15 -23.91
CA ALA A 96 -23.41 -31.57 -24.07
C ALA A 96 -22.27 -32.42 -23.48
N VAL A 97 -21.02 -32.06 -23.78
CA VAL A 97 -19.84 -32.76 -23.27
C VAL A 97 -19.60 -32.52 -21.78
N LEU A 98 -19.81 -31.28 -21.28
CA LEU A 98 -19.69 -30.94 -19.85
C LEU A 98 -20.74 -31.61 -18.98
N SER A 99 -21.96 -31.75 -19.51
CA SER A 99 -23.05 -32.46 -18.81
C SER A 99 -22.93 -33.99 -18.89
N HIS A 100 -21.89 -34.51 -19.54
CA HIS A 100 -21.70 -35.94 -19.80
C HIS A 100 -22.89 -36.60 -20.53
N ARG A 101 -23.64 -35.81 -21.30
CA ARG A 101 -24.79 -36.26 -22.12
C ARG A 101 -24.40 -36.53 -23.57
N GLY A 102 -23.28 -36.00 -24.04
CA GLY A 102 -22.67 -36.29 -25.34
C GLY A 102 -21.31 -36.97 -25.21
N ASP A 103 -20.82 -37.49 -26.33
CA ASP A 103 -19.47 -38.07 -26.44
C ASP A 103 -18.56 -37.18 -27.33
N PRO A 104 -17.29 -36.99 -26.95
CA PRO A 104 -16.65 -37.48 -25.73
C PRO A 104 -17.09 -36.72 -24.47
N LYS A 105 -17.08 -37.39 -23.31
CA LYS A 105 -17.36 -36.78 -22.01
C LYS A 105 -16.16 -35.94 -21.53
N MET A 106 -16.43 -34.72 -21.07
CA MET A 106 -15.39 -33.78 -20.62
C MET A 106 -15.79 -33.10 -19.30
N PRO A 107 -14.86 -32.90 -18.35
CA PRO A 107 -13.49 -33.45 -18.31
C PRO A 107 -13.49 -34.98 -18.16
N PRO A 108 -12.52 -35.70 -18.77
CA PRO A 108 -12.57 -37.16 -18.90
C PRO A 108 -12.45 -37.90 -17.56
N GLN A 109 -11.82 -37.29 -16.56
CA GLN A 109 -11.60 -37.90 -15.25
C GLN A 109 -12.81 -37.78 -14.33
N ARG A 110 -13.50 -36.64 -14.36
CA ARG A 110 -14.61 -36.34 -13.44
C ARG A 110 -15.52 -35.27 -14.03
N LYS A 111 -16.83 -35.52 -13.93
CA LYS A 111 -17.87 -34.53 -14.27
C LYS A 111 -17.75 -33.31 -13.35
N LEU A 112 -17.86 -32.11 -13.91
CA LEU A 112 -17.94 -30.87 -13.12
C LEU A 112 -19.21 -30.85 -12.25
N PRO A 113 -19.22 -30.13 -11.12
CA PRO A 113 -20.43 -29.93 -10.32
C PRO A 113 -21.55 -29.30 -11.16
N ASP A 114 -22.81 -29.73 -10.93
CA ASP A 114 -23.95 -29.26 -11.73
C ASP A 114 -24.14 -27.73 -11.64
N ALA A 115 -23.77 -27.10 -10.51
CA ALA A 115 -23.77 -25.65 -10.36
C ALA A 115 -22.81 -24.94 -11.35
N VAL A 116 -21.63 -25.54 -11.60
CA VAL A 116 -20.67 -25.00 -12.57
C VAL A 116 -21.22 -25.14 -13.98
N ILE A 117 -21.84 -26.28 -14.30
CA ILE A 117 -22.47 -26.50 -15.61
C ILE A 117 -23.61 -25.49 -15.84
N ALA A 118 -24.39 -25.18 -14.81
CA ALA A 118 -25.43 -24.15 -14.85
C ALA A 118 -24.85 -22.74 -15.07
N ASP A 119 -23.66 -22.43 -14.55
CA ASP A 119 -22.95 -21.17 -14.84
C ASP A 119 -22.56 -21.09 -16.33
N PHE A 120 -22.05 -22.19 -16.92
CA PHE A 120 -21.78 -22.25 -18.37
C PHE A 120 -23.04 -22.03 -19.20
N GLU A 121 -24.17 -22.63 -18.79
CA GLU A 121 -25.44 -22.44 -19.48
C GLU A 121 -25.95 -21.00 -19.40
N THR A 122 -25.84 -20.39 -18.22
CA THR A 122 -26.19 -18.98 -18.01
C THR A 122 -25.32 -18.06 -18.86
N TRP A 123 -24.02 -18.31 -18.90
CA TRP A 123 -23.07 -17.54 -19.72
C TRP A 123 -23.37 -17.66 -21.23
N ILE A 124 -23.66 -18.87 -21.72
CA ILE A 124 -23.99 -19.06 -23.14
C ILE A 124 -25.31 -18.37 -23.49
N ARG A 125 -26.33 -18.52 -22.63
CA ARG A 125 -27.63 -17.82 -22.78
C ARG A 125 -27.44 -16.30 -22.79
N GLY A 126 -26.51 -15.78 -21.99
CA GLY A 126 -26.12 -14.36 -21.94
C GLY A 126 -25.29 -13.87 -23.13
N GLY A 127 -25.18 -14.66 -24.21
CA GLY A 127 -24.47 -14.28 -25.44
C GLY A 127 -22.99 -14.64 -25.44
N ALA A 128 -22.55 -15.53 -24.54
CA ALA A 128 -21.20 -16.11 -24.52
C ALA A 128 -20.08 -15.06 -24.68
N LYS A 129 -20.18 -13.94 -23.95
CA LYS A 129 -19.15 -12.89 -23.95
C LYS A 129 -17.84 -13.50 -23.45
N GLY A 130 -16.90 -13.73 -24.35
CA GLY A 130 -15.70 -14.52 -24.08
C GLY A 130 -14.51 -13.68 -23.59
N PRO A 131 -13.31 -14.28 -23.55
CA PRO A 131 -12.07 -13.53 -23.46
C PRO A 131 -12.07 -12.43 -24.53
N ARG A 132 -11.52 -11.23 -24.23
CA ARG A 132 -11.22 -10.23 -25.26
C ARG A 132 -10.58 -10.91 -26.49
N GLU A 133 -10.90 -10.42 -27.69
CA GLU A 133 -10.38 -10.96 -28.94
C GLU A 133 -8.87 -11.24 -28.81
N ALA A 134 -8.55 -12.53 -28.91
CA ALA A 134 -7.28 -13.15 -28.61
C ALA A 134 -6.82 -13.06 -27.12
N PRO A 135 -6.40 -14.19 -26.50
CA PRO A 135 -5.33 -14.06 -25.52
C PRO A 135 -4.19 -13.34 -26.24
N PRO A 136 -3.49 -12.38 -25.62
CA PRO A 136 -2.30 -11.81 -26.23
C PRO A 136 -1.47 -13.01 -26.63
N ALA A 137 -1.17 -13.13 -27.92
CA ALA A 137 -0.27 -14.17 -28.37
C ALA A 137 0.93 -14.05 -27.43
N GLN A 138 1.20 -15.08 -26.63
CA GLN A 138 2.54 -15.23 -26.10
C GLN A 138 3.39 -15.19 -27.35
N ARG A 139 4.11 -14.08 -27.58
CA ARG A 139 4.84 -13.81 -28.81
C ARG A 139 5.58 -15.09 -29.21
N GLU A 140 5.08 -15.80 -30.21
CA GLU A 140 5.71 -17.00 -30.72
C GLU A 140 6.93 -16.50 -31.49
N GLY A 141 8.10 -16.47 -30.84
CA GLY A 141 9.35 -15.99 -31.44
C GLY A 141 10.10 -14.87 -30.70
N GLY A 142 9.65 -14.45 -29.52
CA GLY A 142 10.25 -13.31 -28.81
C GLY A 142 9.77 -11.95 -29.33
N ILE A 143 10.46 -10.87 -28.98
CA ILE A 143 10.07 -9.50 -29.34
C ILE A 143 10.51 -9.20 -30.78
N ASP A 144 9.57 -8.85 -31.65
CA ASP A 144 9.84 -8.37 -33.01
C ASP A 144 10.13 -6.86 -32.99
N TRP A 145 11.38 -6.48 -32.76
CA TRP A 145 11.77 -5.07 -32.65
C TRP A 145 11.45 -4.24 -33.90
N ALA A 146 11.39 -4.85 -35.08
CA ALA A 146 11.04 -4.13 -36.30
C ALA A 146 9.55 -3.76 -36.33
N ALA A 147 8.68 -4.70 -35.95
CA ALA A 147 7.24 -4.44 -35.83
C ALA A 147 6.90 -3.53 -34.64
N GLU A 148 7.64 -3.64 -33.54
CA GLU A 148 7.39 -2.86 -32.33
C GLU A 148 7.86 -1.40 -32.49
N GLY A 149 8.97 -1.18 -33.18
CA GLY A 149 9.51 0.16 -33.47
C GLY A 149 8.59 1.03 -34.34
N VAL A 150 7.64 0.42 -35.07
CA VAL A 150 6.63 1.18 -35.85
C VAL A 150 5.36 1.47 -35.05
N PHE A 151 5.23 1.02 -33.80
CA PHE A 151 4.08 1.39 -32.97
C PHE A 151 4.17 2.86 -32.54
N TRP A 152 3.05 3.59 -32.66
CA TRP A 152 3.03 5.06 -32.51
C TRP A 152 3.61 5.57 -31.18
N ALA A 153 3.44 4.81 -30.09
CA ALA A 153 3.91 5.21 -28.76
C ALA A 153 5.44 5.11 -28.59
N PHE A 154 6.13 4.35 -29.45
CA PHE A 154 7.59 4.21 -29.46
C PHE A 154 8.27 5.06 -30.53
N GLN A 155 7.50 5.86 -31.26
CA GLN A 155 8.02 6.82 -32.22
C GLN A 155 8.16 8.20 -31.59
N SER A 156 9.17 8.96 -32.01
CA SER A 156 9.30 10.35 -31.62
C SER A 156 8.11 11.16 -32.15
N PRO A 157 7.48 12.01 -31.32
CA PRO A 157 6.40 12.88 -31.77
C PRO A 157 6.87 13.76 -32.94
N ALA A 158 6.10 13.77 -34.03
CA ALA A 158 6.34 14.64 -35.17
C ALA A 158 5.42 15.87 -35.10
N LYS A 159 5.93 17.03 -35.52
CA LYS A 159 5.08 18.22 -35.69
C LYS A 159 4.21 18.04 -36.93
N HIS A 160 2.90 18.19 -36.76
CA HIS A 160 1.93 18.15 -37.85
C HIS A 160 1.35 19.54 -38.10
N SER A 161 1.16 19.90 -39.37
CA SER A 161 0.41 21.11 -39.73
C SER A 161 -1.06 20.94 -39.36
N PRO A 162 -1.73 21.99 -38.86
CA PRO A 162 -3.16 21.96 -38.60
C PRO A 162 -3.96 21.54 -39.85
N PRO A 163 -4.97 20.66 -39.72
CA PRO A 163 -5.81 20.27 -40.85
C PRO A 163 -6.67 21.44 -41.34
N ALA A 164 -7.03 21.41 -42.62
CA ALA A 164 -8.01 22.34 -43.15
C ALA A 164 -9.41 22.04 -42.56
N VAL A 165 -10.11 23.09 -42.14
CA VAL A 165 -11.46 23.03 -41.54
C VAL A 165 -12.41 23.94 -42.32
N GLN A 166 -13.69 23.61 -42.32
CA GLN A 166 -14.73 24.41 -42.98
C GLN A 166 -15.03 25.68 -42.18
N GLN A 167 -15.12 25.57 -40.85
CA GLN A 167 -15.37 26.71 -39.96
C GLN A 167 -14.04 27.36 -39.53
N THR A 168 -13.53 28.30 -40.33
CA THR A 168 -12.22 28.93 -40.12
C THR A 168 -12.19 29.95 -38.96
N GLY A 169 -13.33 30.50 -38.54
CA GLY A 169 -13.39 31.54 -37.50
C GLY A 169 -13.45 31.04 -36.05
N TRP A 170 -13.55 29.72 -35.82
CA TRP A 170 -13.63 29.16 -34.46
C TRP A 170 -12.27 28.81 -33.84
N PRO A 171 -11.35 28.14 -34.56
CA PRO A 171 -10.04 27.79 -34.01
C PRO A 171 -9.27 29.02 -33.50
N GLN A 172 -8.83 28.99 -32.24
CA GLN A 172 -7.99 30.04 -31.63
C GLN A 172 -6.52 29.60 -31.55
N ARG A 173 -6.27 28.30 -31.44
CA ARG A 173 -4.94 27.68 -31.41
C ARG A 173 -4.84 26.54 -32.42
N GLU A 174 -3.62 26.11 -32.73
CA GLU A 174 -3.37 25.01 -33.67
C GLU A 174 -4.14 23.73 -33.31
N ILE A 175 -4.23 23.40 -32.01
CA ILE A 175 -4.95 22.22 -31.51
C ILE A 175 -6.46 22.25 -31.81
N ASP A 176 -7.06 23.44 -31.87
CA ASP A 176 -8.50 23.60 -32.09
C ASP A 176 -8.88 23.14 -33.50
N ALA A 177 -8.00 23.33 -34.48
CA ALA A 177 -8.21 22.86 -35.85
C ALA A 177 -8.26 21.32 -35.91
N PHE A 178 -7.41 20.62 -35.14
CA PHE A 178 -7.45 19.15 -35.07
C PHE A 178 -8.75 18.65 -34.45
N VAL A 179 -9.23 19.30 -33.39
CA VAL A 179 -10.50 18.95 -32.75
C VAL A 179 -11.68 19.23 -33.69
N LEU A 180 -11.70 20.41 -34.32
CA LEU A 180 -12.76 20.82 -35.22
C LEU A 180 -12.82 19.95 -36.48
N ALA A 181 -11.69 19.59 -37.07
CA ALA A 181 -11.65 18.70 -38.23
C ALA A 181 -12.32 17.35 -37.93
N GLU A 182 -12.09 16.79 -36.74
CA GLU A 182 -12.72 15.54 -36.34
C GLU A 182 -14.22 15.69 -36.04
N LEU A 183 -14.63 16.83 -35.47
CA LEU A 183 -16.05 17.16 -35.29
C LEU A 183 -16.77 17.28 -36.63
N GLU A 184 -16.22 18.05 -37.58
CA GLU A 184 -16.77 18.25 -38.92
C GLU A 184 -16.87 16.93 -39.69
N ARG A 185 -15.83 16.09 -39.63
CA ARG A 185 -15.82 14.74 -40.24
C ARG A 185 -16.94 13.86 -39.69
N ARG A 186 -17.24 13.99 -38.40
CA ARG A 186 -18.33 13.28 -37.73
C ARG A 186 -19.68 14.01 -37.82
N GLN A 187 -19.77 15.11 -38.56
CA GLN A 187 -20.96 15.95 -38.68
C GLN A 187 -21.46 16.48 -37.33
N LEU A 188 -20.55 16.63 -36.37
CA LEU A 188 -20.80 17.25 -35.07
C LEU A 188 -20.49 18.74 -35.14
N ARG A 189 -21.19 19.51 -34.30
CA ARG A 189 -20.98 20.95 -34.17
C ARG A 189 -20.32 21.26 -32.84
N VAL A 190 -19.52 22.32 -32.82
CA VAL A 190 -18.95 22.85 -31.58
C VAL A 190 -20.05 23.28 -30.62
N GLY A 191 -19.86 22.99 -29.33
CA GLY A 191 -20.76 23.43 -28.27
C GLY A 191 -20.70 24.95 -28.08
N ARG A 192 -21.71 25.50 -27.41
CA ARG A 192 -21.67 26.91 -26.99
C ARG A 192 -20.55 27.12 -25.96
N PRO A 193 -19.82 28.26 -26.01
CA PRO A 193 -18.88 28.62 -24.96
C PRO A 193 -19.54 28.61 -23.58
N ALA A 194 -18.78 28.21 -22.56
CA ALA A 194 -19.23 28.31 -21.18
C ALA A 194 -19.38 29.77 -20.77
N SER A 195 -20.35 30.07 -19.89
CA SER A 195 -20.51 31.41 -19.32
C SER A 195 -19.31 31.78 -18.44
N LYS A 196 -19.04 33.08 -18.28
CA LYS A 196 -17.98 33.57 -17.36
C LYS A 196 -18.11 32.96 -15.95
N ARG A 197 -19.33 32.83 -15.43
CA ARG A 197 -19.60 32.22 -14.11
C ARG A 197 -19.21 30.73 -14.06
N GLU A 198 -19.45 29.98 -15.13
CA GLU A 198 -19.02 28.58 -15.21
C GLU A 198 -17.51 28.46 -15.37
N LEU A 199 -16.90 29.33 -16.18
CA LEU A 199 -15.45 29.34 -16.43
C LEU A 199 -14.67 29.58 -15.15
N ILE A 200 -14.97 30.64 -14.39
CA ILE A 200 -14.25 30.91 -13.14
C ILE A 200 -14.44 29.79 -12.12
N ARG A 201 -15.65 29.23 -11.99
CA ARG A 201 -15.89 28.11 -11.10
C ARG A 201 -15.03 26.91 -11.48
N ARG A 202 -15.02 26.51 -12.77
CA ARG A 202 -14.25 25.36 -13.25
C ARG A 202 -12.75 25.58 -13.11
N ALA A 203 -12.26 26.76 -13.48
CA ALA A 203 -10.85 27.12 -13.39
C ALA A 203 -10.34 27.10 -11.95
N THR A 204 -11.05 27.73 -11.00
CA THR A 204 -10.62 27.74 -9.59
C THR A 204 -10.62 26.33 -8.99
N PHE A 205 -11.69 25.54 -9.20
CA PHE A 205 -11.70 24.16 -8.72
C PHE A 205 -10.62 23.29 -9.39
N GLY A 206 -10.38 23.49 -10.69
CA GLY A 206 -9.38 22.75 -11.44
C GLY A 206 -7.96 23.04 -10.96
N LEU A 207 -7.62 24.32 -10.80
CA LEU A 207 -6.26 24.76 -10.50
C LEU A 207 -5.94 24.74 -9.01
N THR A 208 -6.87 25.11 -8.14
CA THR A 208 -6.60 25.24 -6.69
C THR A 208 -7.43 24.28 -5.83
N GLY A 209 -8.42 23.60 -6.40
CA GLY A 209 -9.31 22.70 -5.64
C GLY A 209 -10.34 23.42 -4.76
N LEU A 210 -10.38 24.75 -4.80
CA LEU A 210 -11.25 25.59 -3.97
C LEU A 210 -12.29 26.32 -4.83
N PRO A 211 -13.44 26.72 -4.27
CA PRO A 211 -14.36 27.61 -4.97
C PRO A 211 -13.77 29.03 -5.10
N PRO A 212 -14.15 29.81 -6.12
CA PRO A 212 -13.81 31.23 -6.18
C PRO A 212 -14.56 32.01 -5.08
N THR A 213 -13.97 33.11 -4.62
CA THR A 213 -14.69 34.05 -3.72
C THR A 213 -15.73 34.86 -4.50
N SER A 214 -16.72 35.44 -3.80
CA SER A 214 -17.70 36.32 -4.46
C SER A 214 -17.03 37.51 -5.15
N TYR A 215 -16.03 38.12 -4.52
CA TYR A 215 -15.25 39.22 -5.10
C TYR A 215 -14.53 38.82 -6.39
N GLU A 216 -13.91 37.64 -6.43
CA GLU A 216 -13.24 37.14 -7.64
C GLU A 216 -14.24 36.89 -8.78
N VAL A 217 -15.44 36.39 -8.45
CA VAL A 217 -16.51 36.22 -9.44
C VAL A 217 -16.95 37.56 -9.99
N ASP A 218 -17.24 38.53 -9.13
CA ASP A 218 -17.72 39.84 -9.56
C ASP A 218 -16.66 40.58 -10.39
N ALA A 219 -15.39 40.52 -9.98
CA ALA A 219 -14.28 41.10 -10.74
C ALA A 219 -14.18 40.51 -12.15
N PHE A 220 -14.25 39.18 -12.30
CA PHE A 220 -14.19 38.55 -13.63
C PHE A 220 -15.45 38.81 -14.47
N LEU A 221 -16.63 38.88 -13.84
CA LEU A 221 -17.87 39.19 -14.56
C LEU A 221 -17.85 40.61 -15.13
N GLN A 222 -17.25 41.57 -14.42
CA GLN A 222 -17.14 42.98 -14.82
C GLN A 222 -15.98 43.26 -15.80
N ASP A 223 -14.99 42.36 -15.89
CA ASP A 223 -13.85 42.53 -16.80
C ASP A 223 -14.20 42.04 -18.22
N ASP A 224 -14.49 42.97 -19.13
CA ASP A 224 -14.78 42.71 -20.54
C ASP A 224 -13.53 42.77 -21.45
N SER A 225 -12.32 42.83 -20.87
CA SER A 225 -11.09 42.78 -21.65
C SER A 225 -10.92 41.43 -22.37
N PRO A 226 -10.24 41.40 -23.53
CA PRO A 226 -9.97 40.15 -24.25
C PRO A 226 -9.16 39.14 -23.41
N SER A 227 -8.37 39.63 -22.45
CA SER A 227 -7.49 38.86 -21.57
C SER A 227 -8.12 38.53 -20.21
N ALA A 228 -9.40 38.87 -19.97
CA ALA A 228 -10.04 38.72 -18.66
C ALA A 228 -9.89 37.31 -18.06
N PHE A 229 -10.01 36.27 -18.90
CA PHE A 229 -9.86 34.89 -18.44
C PHE A 229 -8.40 34.51 -18.20
N GLU A 230 -7.46 35.02 -19.02
CA GLU A 230 -6.02 34.78 -18.84
C GLU A 230 -5.54 35.36 -17.50
N ILE A 231 -5.99 36.57 -17.15
CA ILE A 231 -5.72 37.20 -15.84
C ILE A 231 -6.20 36.32 -14.69
N VAL A 232 -7.38 35.70 -14.81
CA VAL A 232 -7.88 34.74 -13.82
C VAL A 232 -6.97 33.52 -13.73
N ILE A 233 -6.53 32.96 -14.86
CA ILE A 233 -5.65 31.79 -14.89
C ILE A 233 -4.28 32.11 -14.28
N ASP A 234 -3.65 33.22 -14.65
CA ASP A 234 -2.35 33.63 -14.11
C ASP A 234 -2.41 33.84 -12.61
N ARG A 235 -3.47 34.47 -12.11
CA ARG A 235 -3.70 34.62 -10.66
C ARG A 235 -3.80 33.26 -9.95
N LEU A 236 -4.49 32.30 -10.57
CA LEU A 236 -4.68 30.97 -9.98
C LEU A 236 -3.37 30.16 -10.00
N LEU A 237 -2.60 30.22 -11.08
CA LEU A 237 -1.29 29.56 -11.19
C LEU A 237 -0.27 30.16 -10.22
N ASN A 238 -0.31 31.46 -9.98
CA ASN A 238 0.54 32.15 -9.00
C ASN A 238 0.10 31.94 -7.54
N SER A 239 -1.03 31.26 -7.30
CA SER A 239 -1.49 30.95 -5.94
C SER A 239 -0.70 29.78 -5.35
N PRO A 240 -0.26 29.84 -4.07
CA PRO A 240 0.35 28.67 -3.41
C PRO A 240 -0.54 27.42 -3.42
N ARG A 241 -1.86 27.61 -3.52
CA ARG A 241 -2.87 26.54 -3.59
C ARG A 241 -2.76 25.72 -4.87
N TYR A 242 -2.18 26.26 -5.94
CA TYR A 242 -1.94 25.52 -7.18
C TYR A 242 -1.04 24.31 -6.92
N GLY A 243 0.14 24.54 -6.33
CA GLY A 243 1.08 23.49 -5.96
C GLY A 243 0.51 22.51 -4.94
N GLU A 244 -0.31 22.96 -3.98
CA GLU A 244 -1.00 22.08 -3.04
C GLU A 244 -1.98 21.13 -3.75
N ARG A 245 -2.76 21.67 -4.70
CA ARG A 245 -3.75 20.92 -5.47
C ARG A 245 -3.09 19.91 -6.40
N TRP A 246 -2.14 20.37 -7.21
CA TRP A 246 -1.47 19.55 -8.21
C TRP A 246 -0.44 18.62 -7.60
N GLY A 247 0.20 19.02 -6.50
CA GLY A 247 1.14 18.20 -5.74
C GLY A 247 0.47 16.92 -5.24
N ARG A 248 -0.79 16.96 -4.82
CA ARG A 248 -1.55 15.77 -4.43
C ARG A 248 -1.58 14.70 -5.54
N HIS A 249 -1.81 15.11 -6.80
CA HIS A 249 -1.84 14.17 -7.92
C HIS A 249 -0.49 13.50 -8.15
N TRP A 250 0.60 14.26 -7.98
CA TRP A 250 1.95 13.70 -8.08
C TRP A 250 2.30 12.81 -6.89
N LEU A 251 1.91 13.19 -5.67
CA LEU A 251 2.19 12.44 -4.45
C LEU A 251 1.48 11.08 -4.44
N ASP A 252 0.29 10.98 -5.04
CA ASP A 252 -0.40 9.71 -5.28
C ASP A 252 0.46 8.78 -6.17
N VAL A 253 1.06 9.32 -7.23
CA VAL A 253 1.96 8.57 -8.16
C VAL A 253 3.27 8.18 -7.47
N ALA A 254 3.82 9.08 -6.66
CA ALA A 254 5.05 8.86 -5.90
C ALA A 254 4.86 7.97 -4.65
N ARG A 255 3.64 7.48 -4.41
CA ARG A 255 3.26 6.64 -3.26
C ARG A 255 3.62 7.28 -1.93
N TYR A 256 3.39 8.59 -1.83
CA TYR A 256 3.59 9.32 -0.60
C TYR A 256 2.71 8.76 0.52
N ALA A 257 3.33 8.50 1.67
CA ALA A 257 2.65 8.20 2.91
C ALA A 257 3.43 8.82 4.08
N ASP A 258 2.70 9.32 5.08
CA ASP A 258 3.28 9.77 6.35
C ASP A 258 3.72 8.59 7.24
N ASP A 259 3.37 7.36 6.86
CA ASP A 259 3.71 6.12 7.56
C ASP A 259 4.34 5.05 6.66
N LYS A 260 4.96 4.08 7.33
CA LYS A 260 5.48 2.85 6.75
C LYS A 260 4.32 1.86 6.73
N ALA A 261 3.86 1.51 5.54
CA ALA A 261 2.73 0.61 5.33
C ALA A 261 2.87 -0.68 6.17
N LEU A 262 2.00 -0.91 7.17
CA LEU A 262 1.80 -2.15 7.95
C LEU A 262 0.67 -1.96 8.99
N ALA A 263 0.26 -3.02 9.69
CA ALA A 263 -0.87 -3.03 10.66
C ALA A 263 -0.70 -2.13 11.92
N TYR A 264 0.42 -1.44 12.08
CA TYR A 264 0.68 -0.52 13.20
C TYR A 264 1.23 0.80 12.67
N ALA A 265 0.74 1.92 13.21
CA ALA A 265 1.22 3.24 12.83
C ALA A 265 2.72 3.39 13.10
N ASN A 266 3.51 3.43 12.04
CA ASN A 266 4.96 3.59 12.10
C ASN A 266 5.35 4.77 11.19
N PRO A 267 5.42 6.01 11.71
CA PRO A 267 5.57 7.19 10.88
C PRO A 267 6.94 7.25 10.19
N TRP A 268 6.97 7.86 9.01
CA TRP A 268 8.17 8.44 8.42
C TRP A 268 8.36 9.85 9.02
N PRO A 269 9.29 10.09 9.96
CA PRO A 269 9.33 11.32 10.75
C PRO A 269 9.49 12.60 9.91
N HIS A 270 10.01 12.47 8.69
CA HIS A 270 10.34 13.59 7.80
C HIS A 270 9.74 13.44 6.39
N ALA A 271 8.76 12.55 6.18
CA ALA A 271 8.13 12.36 4.86
C ALA A 271 7.57 13.67 4.30
N TYR A 272 6.94 14.49 5.15
CA TYR A 272 6.37 15.79 4.77
C TYR A 272 7.32 16.71 4.01
N ARG A 273 8.65 16.53 4.16
CA ARG A 273 9.63 17.32 3.41
C ARG A 273 9.56 17.06 1.90
N PHE A 274 9.30 15.82 1.49
CA PHE A 274 9.07 15.50 0.08
C PHE A 274 7.76 16.10 -0.41
N ARG A 275 6.67 15.99 0.36
CA ARG A 275 5.39 16.64 0.05
C ARG A 275 5.57 18.14 -0.17
N ASP A 276 6.18 18.82 0.79
CA ASP A 276 6.38 20.26 0.74
C ASP A 276 7.31 20.64 -0.42
N TRP A 277 8.34 19.82 -0.69
CA TRP A 277 9.21 19.99 -1.85
C TRP A 277 8.45 19.89 -3.19
N VAL A 278 7.55 18.91 -3.35
CA VAL A 278 6.72 18.75 -4.57
C VAL A 278 5.82 19.97 -4.76
N VAL A 279 5.12 20.39 -3.70
CA VAL A 279 4.24 21.58 -3.72
C VAL A 279 5.03 22.81 -4.14
N GLU A 280 6.22 22.99 -3.58
CA GLU A 280 7.05 24.14 -3.88
C GLU A 280 7.67 24.07 -5.29
N ALA A 281 8.05 22.89 -5.76
CA ALA A 281 8.58 22.71 -7.11
C ALA A 281 7.54 23.09 -8.18
N LEU A 282 6.27 22.72 -7.96
CA LEU A 282 5.16 23.10 -8.84
C LEU A 282 4.86 24.60 -8.78
N ASN A 283 4.82 25.20 -7.59
CA ASN A 283 4.57 26.64 -7.44
C ASN A 283 5.70 27.52 -8.02
N ARG A 284 6.92 26.99 -8.12
CA ARG A 284 8.05 27.67 -8.74
C ARG A 284 8.17 27.43 -10.25
N ASP A 285 7.23 26.69 -10.84
CA ASP A 285 7.30 26.26 -12.24
C ASP A 285 8.64 25.61 -12.58
N THR A 286 9.08 24.68 -11.72
CA THR A 286 10.36 23.97 -11.92
C THR A 286 10.32 23.22 -13.25
N PRO A 287 11.31 23.40 -14.15
CA PRO A 287 11.36 22.67 -15.42
C PRO A 287 11.21 21.16 -15.20
N TYR A 288 10.40 20.51 -16.03
CA TYR A 288 10.03 19.11 -15.82
C TYR A 288 11.25 18.16 -15.79
N ASP A 289 12.23 18.38 -16.66
CA ASP A 289 13.48 17.62 -16.68
C ASP A 289 14.24 17.75 -15.35
N ARG A 290 14.28 18.96 -14.79
CA ARG A 290 14.88 19.25 -13.49
C ARG A 290 14.09 18.58 -12.35
N PHE A 291 12.77 18.68 -12.38
CA PHE A 291 11.88 18.05 -11.40
C PHE A 291 12.07 16.53 -11.34
N VAL A 292 12.23 15.87 -12.50
CA VAL A 292 12.50 14.43 -12.57
C VAL A 292 13.91 14.11 -12.07
N ARG A 293 14.96 14.80 -12.55
CA ARG A 293 16.35 14.53 -12.13
C ARG A 293 16.56 14.63 -10.62
N LEU A 294 15.97 15.64 -9.98
CA LEU A 294 16.06 15.82 -8.52
C LEU A 294 15.42 14.67 -7.74
N GLN A 295 14.42 14.01 -8.32
CA GLN A 295 13.74 12.86 -7.71
C GLN A 295 14.48 11.55 -7.91
N LEU A 296 15.22 11.40 -9.01
CA LEU A 296 15.94 10.17 -9.33
C LEU A 296 17.36 10.15 -8.75
N ALA A 297 18.04 11.30 -8.74
CA ALA A 297 19.47 11.38 -8.51
C ALA A 297 19.89 12.72 -7.89
N GLY A 298 19.04 13.33 -7.06
CA GLY A 298 19.29 14.64 -6.45
C GLY A 298 20.60 14.71 -5.65
N ASP A 299 21.06 13.61 -5.08
CA ASP A 299 22.35 13.45 -4.41
C ASP A 299 23.56 13.45 -5.36
N LEU A 300 23.38 13.00 -6.61
CA LEU A 300 24.44 12.87 -7.62
C LEU A 300 24.62 14.09 -8.52
N LEU A 301 23.74 15.10 -8.41
CA LEU A 301 23.87 16.32 -9.22
C LEU A 301 25.05 17.17 -8.71
N GLU A 302 25.96 17.59 -9.58
CA GLU A 302 27.17 18.36 -9.20
C GLU A 302 26.95 19.88 -9.11
N GLU A 303 25.72 20.33 -9.27
CA GLU A 303 25.41 21.76 -9.35
C GLU A 303 25.55 22.45 -7.99
N PRO A 304 26.00 23.73 -7.95
CA PRO A 304 26.07 24.49 -6.73
C PRO A 304 24.67 24.65 -6.13
N VAL A 305 24.47 24.04 -4.96
CA VAL A 305 23.16 24.03 -4.30
C VAL A 305 23.13 25.12 -3.24
N ILE A 306 22.21 26.07 -3.40
CA ILE A 306 21.92 27.08 -2.35
C ILE A 306 21.31 26.39 -1.11
N ASP A 307 20.57 25.30 -1.31
CA ASP A 307 19.93 24.50 -0.24
C ASP A 307 20.08 22.99 -0.47
N HIS A 308 21.12 22.41 0.13
CA HIS A 308 21.43 20.98 0.06
C HIS A 308 20.26 20.10 0.56
N THR A 309 19.64 20.50 1.67
CA THR A 309 18.55 19.75 2.30
C THR A 309 17.33 19.66 1.38
N ARG A 310 17.00 20.78 0.72
CA ARG A 310 15.91 20.82 -0.25
C ARG A 310 16.18 19.95 -1.47
N ARG A 311 17.43 19.90 -1.95
CA ARG A 311 17.80 19.02 -3.05
C ARG A 311 17.56 17.55 -2.68
N LEU A 312 18.00 17.14 -1.49
CA LEU A 312 17.80 15.77 -1.01
C LEU A 312 16.33 15.43 -0.76
N ALA A 313 15.50 16.41 -0.41
CA ALA A 313 14.06 16.18 -0.23
C ALA A 313 13.41 15.58 -1.49
N GLY A 314 13.89 15.92 -2.69
CA GLY A 314 13.40 15.34 -3.96
C GLY A 314 13.54 13.82 -4.04
N LEU A 315 14.58 13.24 -3.42
CA LEU A 315 14.80 11.79 -3.38
C LEU A 315 13.71 11.02 -2.61
N GLY A 316 12.76 11.72 -1.98
CA GLY A 316 11.56 11.11 -1.42
C GLY A 316 10.77 10.28 -2.43
N PHE A 317 10.87 10.52 -3.74
CA PHE A 317 10.29 9.65 -4.78
C PHE A 317 10.84 8.22 -4.75
N GLN A 318 12.13 8.04 -4.41
CA GLN A 318 12.79 6.74 -4.30
C GLN A 318 12.77 6.18 -2.88
N GLY A 319 12.79 7.07 -1.89
CA GLY A 319 12.77 6.70 -0.49
C GLY A 319 11.38 6.30 -0.02
N LEU A 320 10.36 7.11 -0.27
CA LEU A 320 9.01 6.79 0.21
C LEU A 320 8.44 5.61 -0.58
N GLY A 321 7.57 4.84 0.08
CA GLY A 321 7.05 3.63 -0.50
C GLY A 321 6.81 2.50 0.48
N ALA A 322 6.61 1.31 -0.09
CA ALA A 322 6.47 0.10 0.68
C ALA A 322 7.77 -0.19 1.46
N PHE A 323 7.61 -0.50 2.75
CA PHE A 323 8.73 -0.81 3.62
C PHE A 323 8.34 -1.98 4.50
N TYR A 324 9.01 -3.12 4.32
CA TYR A 324 8.56 -4.38 4.88
C TYR A 324 9.36 -4.75 6.14
N HIS A 325 8.66 -5.10 7.23
CA HIS A 325 9.26 -5.43 8.52
C HIS A 325 8.63 -6.64 9.21
N LYS A 326 9.47 -7.41 9.93
CA LYS A 326 9.17 -8.59 10.79
C LYS A 326 8.61 -9.82 10.04
N GLY A 327 9.22 -10.98 10.30
CA GLY A 327 8.74 -12.29 9.83
C GLY A 327 8.98 -12.61 8.35
N SER A 328 9.45 -11.64 7.57
CA SER A 328 9.81 -11.81 6.16
C SER A 328 11.25 -12.26 5.97
N VAL A 329 11.50 -13.00 4.89
CA VAL A 329 12.85 -13.37 4.43
C VAL A 329 13.55 -12.11 3.89
N PRO A 330 14.74 -11.72 4.40
CA PRO A 330 15.41 -10.47 4.01
C PRO A 330 15.61 -10.31 2.50
N GLU A 331 15.96 -11.39 1.81
CA GLU A 331 16.17 -11.41 0.36
C GLU A 331 14.88 -11.14 -0.41
N GLN A 332 13.73 -11.63 0.11
CA GLN A 332 12.43 -11.36 -0.47
C GLN A 332 12.05 -9.89 -0.28
N VAL A 333 12.27 -9.33 0.91
CA VAL A 333 12.01 -7.90 1.17
C VAL A 333 12.83 -7.03 0.23
N ALA A 334 14.12 -7.30 0.09
CA ALA A 334 14.98 -6.55 -0.83
C ALA A 334 14.48 -6.63 -2.28
N ALA A 335 14.03 -7.80 -2.73
CA ALA A 335 13.48 -7.98 -4.07
C ALA A 335 12.14 -7.25 -4.26
N ASP A 336 11.27 -7.23 -3.26
CA ASP A 336 9.95 -6.58 -3.33
C ASP A 336 10.05 -5.05 -3.24
N GLU A 337 10.94 -4.51 -2.41
CA GLU A 337 11.24 -3.06 -2.38
C GLU A 337 11.89 -2.59 -3.69
N LEU A 338 12.74 -3.43 -4.30
CA LEU A 338 13.33 -3.15 -5.60
C LEU A 338 12.28 -3.14 -6.73
N ASP A 339 11.38 -4.12 -6.73
CA ASP A 339 10.28 -4.22 -7.68
C ASP A 339 9.37 -2.98 -7.61
N ASP A 340 9.03 -2.56 -6.40
CA ASP A 340 8.23 -1.39 -6.12
C ASP A 340 8.88 -0.09 -6.65
N ARG A 341 10.21 0.08 -6.50
CA ARG A 341 10.94 1.20 -7.13
C ARG A 341 10.89 1.17 -8.65
N VAL A 342 11.13 0.00 -9.25
CA VAL A 342 11.03 -0.18 -10.71
C VAL A 342 9.62 0.13 -11.20
N ASP A 343 8.59 -0.34 -10.49
CA ASP A 343 7.19 -0.10 -10.85
C ASP A 343 6.83 1.38 -10.78
N THR A 344 7.29 2.07 -9.74
CA THR A 344 7.03 3.50 -9.53
C THR A 344 7.68 4.35 -10.59
N LEU A 345 8.95 4.07 -10.88
CA LEU A 345 9.67 4.74 -11.94
C LEU A 345 8.97 4.52 -13.30
N SER A 346 8.71 3.26 -13.64
CA SER A 346 8.21 2.91 -14.96
C SER A 346 6.75 3.34 -15.19
N ARG A 347 5.84 3.06 -14.26
CA ARG A 347 4.44 3.49 -14.39
C ARG A 347 4.28 4.98 -14.18
N GLY A 348 5.00 5.56 -13.22
CA GLY A 348 4.86 6.96 -12.86
C GLY A 348 5.47 7.94 -13.88
N LEU A 349 6.63 7.61 -14.46
CA LEU A 349 7.31 8.50 -15.41
C LEU A 349 7.18 8.06 -16.87
N LEU A 350 7.28 6.76 -17.15
CA LEU A 350 7.26 6.26 -18.53
C LEU A 350 5.85 5.91 -19.00
N GLY A 351 4.89 5.76 -18.09
CA GLY A 351 3.56 5.24 -18.40
C GLY A 351 3.58 3.77 -18.85
N LEU A 352 4.63 3.02 -18.49
CA LEU A 352 4.85 1.63 -18.89
C LEU A 352 4.87 0.71 -17.67
N THR A 353 4.30 -0.48 -17.81
CA THR A 353 4.23 -1.48 -16.72
C THR A 353 5.45 -2.41 -16.72
N VAL A 354 6.66 -1.85 -16.64
CA VAL A 354 7.92 -2.63 -16.72
C VAL A 354 8.00 -3.71 -15.63
N ALA A 355 7.45 -3.48 -14.43
CA ALA A 355 7.46 -4.47 -13.35
C ALA A 355 6.74 -5.78 -13.71
N CYS A 356 5.78 -5.76 -14.65
CA CYS A 356 5.17 -6.99 -15.14
C CYS A 356 6.17 -7.90 -15.88
N ALA A 357 7.35 -7.38 -16.28
CA ALA A 357 8.41 -8.16 -16.90
C ALA A 357 9.30 -8.92 -15.90
N ARG A 358 9.06 -8.80 -14.59
CA ARG A 358 9.84 -9.44 -13.51
C ARG A 358 9.99 -10.95 -13.68
N CYS A 359 8.91 -11.63 -14.04
CA CYS A 359 8.86 -13.10 -14.11
C CYS A 359 8.94 -13.66 -15.54
N HIS A 360 8.56 -12.86 -16.54
CA HIS A 360 8.54 -13.22 -17.96
C HIS A 360 8.52 -11.95 -18.81
N ASP A 361 8.88 -12.01 -20.09
CA ASP A 361 8.82 -10.84 -20.98
C ASP A 361 7.44 -10.20 -20.96
N HIS A 362 7.37 -8.87 -21.00
CA HIS A 362 6.13 -8.12 -20.87
C HIS A 362 5.06 -8.59 -21.88
N LYS A 363 3.83 -8.73 -21.39
CA LYS A 363 2.74 -9.39 -22.14
C LYS A 363 2.35 -8.67 -23.43
N TYR A 364 2.46 -7.34 -23.44
CA TYR A 364 1.98 -6.48 -24.54
C TYR A 364 3.08 -5.61 -25.14
N ASP A 365 4.01 -5.17 -24.31
CA ASP A 365 5.02 -4.17 -24.68
C ASP A 365 6.34 -4.87 -24.97
N PRO A 366 7.22 -4.30 -25.81
CA PRO A 366 8.51 -4.89 -26.17
C PRO A 366 9.54 -4.74 -25.04
N ILE A 367 9.21 -5.22 -23.84
CA ILE A 367 10.05 -5.13 -22.65
C ILE A 367 10.43 -6.55 -22.22
N PRO A 368 11.65 -7.01 -22.52
CA PRO A 368 12.12 -8.32 -22.08
C PRO A 368 12.43 -8.32 -20.57
N THR A 369 12.37 -9.50 -19.94
CA THR A 369 12.73 -9.68 -18.53
C THR A 369 14.14 -9.18 -18.21
N ARG A 370 15.07 -9.29 -19.16
CA ARG A 370 16.44 -8.78 -19.00
C ARG A 370 16.49 -7.26 -18.77
N ASP A 371 15.56 -6.49 -19.36
CA ASP A 371 15.54 -5.04 -19.26
C ASP A 371 14.98 -4.61 -17.91
N TYR A 372 13.98 -5.36 -17.38
CA TYR A 372 13.57 -5.24 -15.97
C TYR A 372 14.76 -5.43 -15.03
N TYR A 373 15.53 -6.52 -15.19
CA TYR A 373 16.67 -6.77 -14.30
C TYR A 373 17.85 -5.82 -14.53
N SER A 374 18.00 -5.25 -15.72
CA SER A 374 18.99 -4.20 -15.99
C SER A 374 18.64 -2.90 -15.27
N LEU A 375 17.36 -2.52 -15.29
CA LEU A 375 16.87 -1.38 -14.52
C LEU A 375 16.96 -1.63 -13.01
N ALA A 376 16.58 -2.82 -12.56
CA ALA A 376 16.72 -3.23 -11.17
C ALA A 376 18.20 -3.20 -10.71
N SER A 377 19.13 -3.58 -11.58
CA SER A 377 20.56 -3.49 -11.29
C SER A 377 21.05 -2.05 -11.14
N ALA A 378 20.43 -1.06 -11.79
CA ALA A 378 20.81 0.34 -11.57
C ALA A 378 20.58 0.80 -10.12
N TYR A 379 19.62 0.16 -9.43
CA TYR A 379 19.34 0.41 -8.01
C TYR A 379 20.21 -0.41 -7.05
N SER A 380 20.97 -1.41 -7.51
CA SER A 380 21.72 -2.29 -6.60
C SER A 380 22.87 -1.58 -5.86
N GLY A 381 23.27 -0.39 -6.32
CA GLY A 381 24.23 0.48 -5.63
C GLY A 381 23.61 1.50 -4.67
N ALA A 382 22.27 1.58 -4.60
CA ALA A 382 21.59 2.56 -3.75
C ALA A 382 21.36 2.00 -2.34
N SER A 383 21.73 2.78 -1.33
CA SER A 383 21.50 2.45 0.07
C SER A 383 20.71 3.52 0.79
N TRP A 384 19.88 3.10 1.74
CA TRP A 384 19.24 4.02 2.66
C TRP A 384 20.26 4.62 3.63
N SER A 385 20.33 5.95 3.67
CA SER A 385 21.19 6.68 4.61
C SER A 385 20.40 7.77 5.33
N GLU A 386 20.61 7.89 6.64
CA GLU A 386 20.17 9.08 7.37
C GLU A 386 21.13 10.23 7.10
N VAL A 387 20.60 11.34 6.60
CA VAL A 387 21.39 12.54 6.29
C VAL A 387 20.95 13.68 7.20
N ALA A 388 21.93 14.38 7.79
CA ALA A 388 21.65 15.54 8.60
C ALA A 388 21.13 16.69 7.72
N LEU A 389 20.10 17.37 8.20
CA LEU A 389 19.38 18.41 7.46
C LEU A 389 20.00 19.81 7.59
N VAL A 390 21.25 19.87 8.03
CA VAL A 390 22.02 21.08 8.30
C VAL A 390 23.33 21.03 7.50
N SER A 391 23.96 22.18 7.34
CA SER A 391 25.22 22.25 6.59
C SER A 391 26.35 21.50 7.30
N GLU A 392 27.33 21.02 6.51
CA GLU A 392 28.51 20.30 7.02
C GLU A 392 29.23 21.00 8.18
N PRO A 393 29.42 22.34 8.20
CA PRO A 393 30.02 23.01 9.36
C PRO A 393 29.22 22.85 10.66
N VAL A 394 27.89 22.81 10.58
CA VAL A 394 27.02 22.58 11.75
C VAL A 394 27.14 21.13 12.21
N ILE A 395 27.19 20.17 11.28
CA ILE A 395 27.41 18.76 11.58
C ILE A 395 28.75 18.57 12.29
N ALA A 396 29.82 19.18 11.78
CA ALA A 396 31.16 19.11 12.35
C ALA A 396 31.18 19.63 13.79
N ARG A 397 30.60 20.82 14.02
CA ARG A 397 30.49 21.41 15.37
C ARG A 397 29.66 20.55 16.32
N TYR A 398 28.56 19.95 15.83
CA TYR A 398 27.76 19.03 16.64
C TYR A 398 28.55 17.78 17.03
N LYS A 399 29.28 17.17 16.09
CA LYS A 399 30.12 15.98 16.35
C LYS A 399 31.22 16.29 17.37
N GLU A 400 31.87 17.45 17.26
CA GLU A 400 32.86 17.91 18.23
C GLU A 400 32.25 18.05 19.64
N GLY A 401 31.10 18.72 19.75
CA GLY A 401 30.39 18.85 21.02
C GLY A 401 29.96 17.50 21.61
N GLN A 402 29.46 16.58 20.78
CA GLN A 402 29.09 15.22 21.23
C GLN A 402 30.30 14.44 21.74
N ALA A 403 31.46 14.55 21.06
CA ALA A 403 32.69 13.92 21.52
C ALA A 403 33.12 14.43 22.89
N GLN A 404 33.02 15.75 23.13
CA GLN A 404 33.31 16.35 24.44
C GLN A 404 32.33 15.87 25.53
N VAL A 405 31.03 15.83 25.22
CA VAL A 405 30.01 15.31 26.16
C VAL A 405 30.28 13.85 26.51
N GLU A 406 30.60 13.02 25.52
CA GLU A 406 30.85 11.60 25.74
C GLU A 406 32.13 11.37 26.55
N GLN A 407 33.17 12.16 26.30
CA GLN A 407 34.37 12.19 27.14
C GLN A 407 34.06 12.56 28.59
N GLN A 408 33.26 13.60 28.82
CA GLN A 408 32.85 14.01 30.17
C GLN A 408 32.00 12.95 30.86
N LYS A 409 31.09 12.28 30.15
CA LYS A 409 30.31 11.15 30.69
C LYS A 409 31.22 10.00 31.10
N GLN A 410 32.23 9.66 30.30
CA GLN A 410 33.20 8.61 30.64
C GLN A 410 34.01 8.98 31.89
N GLN A 411 34.44 10.24 32.01
CA GLN A 411 35.13 10.77 33.19
C GLN A 411 34.23 10.73 34.43
N LEU A 412 32.98 11.19 34.32
CA LEU A 412 32.00 11.14 35.40
C LEU A 412 31.73 9.70 35.84
N ALA A 413 31.53 8.79 34.89
CA ALA A 413 31.32 7.38 35.18
C ALA A 413 32.54 6.75 35.88
N ALA A 414 33.75 7.10 35.46
CA ALA A 414 34.98 6.65 36.12
C ALA A 414 35.11 7.22 37.55
N TRP A 415 34.80 8.50 37.74
CA TRP A 415 34.80 9.15 39.05
C TRP A 415 33.76 8.54 40.00
N LEU A 416 32.53 8.31 39.52
CA LEU A 416 31.47 7.64 40.28
C LEU A 416 31.88 6.21 40.68
N ARG A 417 32.50 5.44 39.77
CA ARG A 417 33.08 4.12 40.11
C ARG A 417 34.17 4.22 41.16
N GLY A 418 35.02 5.24 41.09
CA GLY A 418 36.07 5.53 42.07
C GLY A 418 35.49 5.79 43.45
N ILE A 419 34.48 6.67 43.54
CA ILE A 419 33.77 6.96 44.80
C ILE A 419 33.06 5.73 45.32
N ALA A 420 32.31 5.01 44.49
CA ALA A 420 31.61 3.79 44.91
C ALA A 420 32.59 2.75 45.46
N SER A 421 33.77 2.59 44.83
CA SER A 421 34.82 1.67 45.29
C SER A 421 35.51 2.16 46.57
N GLY A 422 35.67 3.48 46.76
CA GLY A 422 36.25 4.07 47.95
C GLY A 422 35.30 4.04 49.15
N ALA A 423 34.07 4.50 48.97
CA ALA A 423 32.99 4.42 49.95
C ALA A 423 32.66 2.97 50.30
N GLY A 424 32.60 2.09 49.30
CA GLY A 424 32.43 0.65 49.50
C GLY A 424 33.53 0.04 50.36
N ARG A 425 34.80 0.42 50.16
CA ARG A 425 35.94 -0.03 50.99
C ARG A 425 35.88 0.50 52.42
N GLN A 426 35.52 1.77 52.62
CA GLN A 426 35.36 2.36 53.96
C GLN A 426 34.17 1.77 54.74
N GLN A 427 33.07 1.46 54.03
CA GLN A 427 31.88 0.85 54.61
C GLN A 427 31.97 -0.67 54.70
N PHE A 428 32.97 -1.31 54.06
CA PHE A 428 33.18 -2.76 54.13
C PHE A 428 33.38 -3.25 55.57
N GLY A 429 34.10 -2.47 56.39
CA GLY A 429 34.24 -2.73 57.83
C GLY A 429 32.93 -2.58 58.63
N GLN A 430 31.94 -1.87 58.07
CA GLN A 430 30.59 -1.74 58.62
C GLN A 430 29.56 -2.62 57.93
N LEU A 431 29.98 -3.47 56.97
CA LEU A 431 29.10 -4.32 56.18
C LEU A 431 28.23 -5.22 57.08
N SER A 432 28.81 -5.75 58.16
CA SER A 432 28.08 -6.51 59.18
C SER A 432 26.97 -5.69 59.83
N ARG A 433 27.23 -4.43 60.20
CA ARG A 433 26.25 -3.52 60.80
C ARG A 433 25.16 -3.12 59.80
N TYR A 434 25.53 -2.84 58.55
CA TYR A 434 24.60 -2.56 57.46
C TYR A 434 23.68 -3.76 57.19
N LEU A 435 24.25 -4.97 57.03
CA LEU A 435 23.47 -6.19 56.82
C LEU A 435 22.57 -6.50 58.02
N GLN A 436 23.02 -6.24 59.26
CA GLN A 436 22.18 -6.35 60.46
C GLN A 436 21.02 -5.34 60.47
N VAL A 437 21.25 -4.09 60.03
CA VAL A 437 20.20 -3.06 59.94
C VAL A 437 19.21 -3.39 58.84
N VAL A 438 19.67 -3.76 57.64
CA VAL A 438 18.82 -4.24 56.53
C VAL A 438 18.04 -5.48 56.95
N TRP A 439 18.65 -6.40 57.69
CA TRP A 439 17.99 -7.57 58.26
C TRP A 439 16.91 -7.18 59.28
N ARG A 440 17.19 -6.26 60.22
CA ARG A 440 16.21 -5.73 61.19
C ARG A 440 15.05 -4.99 60.50
N LEU A 441 15.33 -4.28 59.41
CA LEU A 441 14.31 -3.59 58.61
C LEU A 441 13.46 -4.59 57.80
N ASN A 442 14.07 -5.60 57.18
CA ASN A 442 13.34 -6.65 56.45
C ASN A 442 12.57 -7.63 57.35
N LEU A 443 12.99 -7.80 58.60
CA LEU A 443 12.20 -8.55 59.60
C LEU A 443 10.88 -7.85 59.93
N LYS A 444 10.76 -6.52 59.75
CA LYS A 444 9.49 -5.80 59.84
C LYS A 444 8.59 -6.03 58.62
N ALA A 445 9.13 -6.49 57.49
CA ALA A 445 8.39 -6.68 56.26
C ALA A 445 7.83 -8.10 56.08
N ASP A 446 8.58 -9.16 56.46
CA ASP A 446 8.01 -10.52 56.62
C ASP A 446 9.00 -11.47 57.34
N GLY A 447 8.76 -11.73 58.63
CA GLY A 447 9.75 -12.36 59.52
C GLY A 447 10.12 -13.82 59.19
N ALA A 448 9.30 -14.55 58.43
CA ALA A 448 9.49 -16.00 58.21
C ALA A 448 10.50 -16.36 57.11
N VAL A 449 10.69 -15.50 56.11
CA VAL A 449 11.61 -15.74 54.98
C VAL A 449 13.03 -15.34 55.36
N ALA A 450 13.20 -14.19 56.03
CA ALA A 450 14.50 -13.69 56.46
C ALA A 450 15.23 -14.65 57.43
N ARG A 451 14.49 -15.35 58.30
CA ARG A 451 15.07 -16.33 59.25
C ARG A 451 15.64 -17.57 58.56
N ARG A 452 14.95 -18.10 57.54
CA ARG A 452 15.37 -19.33 56.84
C ARG A 452 16.60 -19.12 55.96
N THR A 453 16.72 -17.95 55.34
CA THR A 453 17.87 -17.61 54.49
C THR A 453 19.12 -17.38 55.33
N MET A 454 19.00 -16.70 56.49
CA MET A 454 20.12 -16.46 57.41
C MET A 454 20.66 -17.76 58.02
N ALA A 455 19.77 -18.68 58.46
CA ALA A 455 20.19 -19.98 58.99
C ALA A 455 20.98 -20.81 57.97
N ARG A 456 20.68 -20.63 56.68
CA ARG A 456 21.39 -21.31 55.58
C ARG A 456 22.76 -20.68 55.32
N TRP A 457 22.85 -19.35 55.43
CA TRP A 457 24.10 -18.61 55.24
C TRP A 457 25.08 -18.79 56.41
N LEU A 458 24.61 -18.72 57.66
CA LEU A 458 25.42 -18.94 58.86
C LEU A 458 25.99 -20.37 58.94
N ARG A 459 25.24 -21.38 58.48
CA ARG A 459 25.74 -22.77 58.35
C ARG A 459 26.81 -22.92 57.25
N GLY A 460 26.78 -22.09 56.21
CA GLY A 460 27.79 -22.10 55.14
C GLY A 460 29.07 -21.35 55.48
N ALA A 461 29.05 -20.46 56.49
CA ALA A 461 30.19 -19.61 56.85
C ALA A 461 31.12 -20.23 57.92
N GLY A 462 30.76 -21.37 58.53
CA GLY A 462 31.64 -22.12 59.45
C GLY A 462 32.00 -21.41 60.76
N ASP A 463 31.27 -20.36 61.14
CA ASP A 463 31.53 -19.58 62.37
C ASP A 463 30.79 -20.22 63.55
N GLU A 464 31.50 -20.65 64.61
CA GLU A 464 30.92 -21.31 65.79
C GLU A 464 29.87 -20.44 66.53
N ARG A 465 29.88 -19.13 66.30
CA ARG A 465 28.84 -18.21 66.82
C ARG A 465 27.49 -18.37 66.13
N ALA A 466 27.44 -19.08 64.99
CA ALA A 466 26.23 -19.40 64.25
C ALA A 466 25.27 -20.30 65.06
N GLU A 467 25.78 -21.26 65.84
CA GLU A 467 24.92 -22.15 66.63
C GLU A 467 24.23 -21.41 67.77
N ALA A 468 24.96 -20.55 68.50
CA ALA A 468 24.38 -19.71 69.56
C ALA A 468 23.32 -18.74 69.00
N ALA A 469 23.51 -18.20 67.80
CA ALA A 469 22.52 -17.34 67.13
C ALA A 469 21.28 -18.13 66.64
N LEU A 470 21.44 -19.40 66.26
CA LEU A 470 20.35 -20.30 65.87
C LEU A 470 19.51 -20.75 67.08
N GLU A 471 20.13 -21.03 68.23
CA GLU A 471 19.42 -21.33 69.49
C GLU A 471 18.61 -20.12 70.01
N LEU A 472 19.15 -18.90 69.87
CA LEU A 472 18.45 -17.67 70.23
C LEU A 472 17.24 -17.37 69.31
N LEU A 473 17.28 -17.84 68.05
CA LEU A 473 16.17 -17.74 67.11
C LEU A 473 15.10 -18.83 67.34
N ALA A 474 15.49 -20.00 67.85
CA ALA A 474 14.58 -21.10 68.18
C ALA A 474 13.84 -20.89 69.50
N SER A 475 14.45 -20.21 70.48
CA SER A 475 13.91 -20.04 71.84
C SER A 475 12.80 -18.99 72.00
N ARG A 476 12.50 -18.16 70.99
CA ARG A 476 11.43 -17.14 71.06
C ARG A 476 10.07 -17.59 70.49
N HIS A 477 9.69 -18.85 70.67
CA HIS A 477 8.33 -19.33 70.35
C HIS A 477 7.68 -19.93 71.60
N CYS A 478 7.12 -19.07 72.45
CA CYS A 478 5.92 -19.32 73.27
C CYS A 478 5.50 -18.00 73.90
N GLY A 479 4.55 -17.31 73.26
CA GLY A 479 3.87 -16.12 73.80
C GLY A 479 2.46 -16.05 73.19
N PRO A 480 1.43 -15.67 73.96
CA PRO A 480 0.05 -15.96 73.63
C PRO A 480 -0.46 -15.08 72.47
N VAL A 481 -1.29 -15.68 71.62
CA VAL A 481 -2.12 -14.96 70.65
C VAL A 481 -3.25 -14.27 71.43
N VAL A 482 -3.30 -12.94 71.41
CA VAL A 482 -4.47 -12.18 71.86
C VAL A 482 -5.48 -12.17 70.73
N ALA A 483 -6.64 -12.78 70.97
CA ALA A 483 -7.79 -12.77 70.08
C ALA A 483 -8.64 -11.51 70.38
N ASP A 484 -8.85 -10.67 69.37
CA ASP A 484 -9.97 -9.72 69.36
C ASP A 484 -11.14 -10.38 68.62
N GLY A 485 -12.22 -10.62 69.34
CA GLY A 485 -13.44 -11.23 68.80
C GLY A 485 -14.33 -11.74 69.94
N ALA A 486 -15.31 -10.93 70.31
CA ALA A 486 -16.24 -11.17 71.40
C ALA A 486 -16.94 -12.55 71.31
N ALA A 487 -16.96 -13.23 72.46
CA ALA A 487 -17.94 -14.19 72.97
C ALA A 487 -18.42 -15.36 72.06
N GLY A 488 -17.94 -16.56 72.38
CA GLY A 488 -18.78 -17.78 72.44
C GLY A 488 -18.36 -18.99 71.58
N VAL A 489 -17.62 -19.95 72.21
CA VAL A 489 -17.97 -21.41 72.33
C VAL A 489 -18.15 -22.18 70.99
N VAL A 490 -17.46 -23.27 70.57
CA VAL A 490 -16.58 -24.35 71.09
C VAL A 490 -15.73 -24.90 69.93
N GLY A 491 -14.52 -25.41 70.17
CA GLY A 491 -13.90 -26.38 69.25
C GLY A 491 -12.40 -26.65 69.45
N SER A 492 -12.10 -27.67 70.26
CA SER A 492 -10.82 -28.37 70.51
C SER A 492 -9.61 -28.09 69.58
N GLY A 493 -8.49 -27.69 70.18
CA GLY A 493 -7.16 -27.69 69.55
C GLY A 493 -6.11 -28.36 70.44
N VAL A 494 -5.68 -29.56 70.06
CA VAL A 494 -4.53 -30.28 70.64
C VAL A 494 -3.26 -29.84 69.93
N SER A 495 -2.23 -29.51 70.72
CA SER A 495 -0.89 -29.15 70.29
C SER A 495 -0.16 -30.28 69.58
N TRP A 496 0.49 -30.04 68.44
CA TRP A 496 1.56 -30.92 67.95
C TRP A 496 2.67 -30.14 67.24
N CYS A 497 3.84 -30.10 67.88
CA CYS A 497 5.12 -29.94 67.19
C CYS A 497 5.48 -31.28 66.53
N ARG A 498 5.73 -31.33 65.21
CA ARG A 498 6.71 -32.28 64.60
C ARG A 498 7.00 -32.00 63.12
N ASN A 499 8.28 -32.12 62.78
CA ASN A 499 8.91 -32.02 61.46
C ASN A 499 8.68 -33.27 60.58
N ARG A 500 8.30 -33.08 59.31
CA ARG A 500 8.83 -33.77 58.09
C ARG A 500 8.18 -33.19 56.81
N PRO A 501 8.88 -33.03 55.68
CA PRO A 501 8.26 -32.64 54.41
C PRO A 501 7.84 -33.87 53.57
N PRO A 502 6.77 -33.81 52.75
CA PRO A 502 6.43 -34.85 51.78
C PRO A 502 7.19 -34.68 50.45
N ALA A 503 7.38 -35.79 49.75
CA ALA A 503 8.07 -35.90 48.46
C ALA A 503 7.29 -35.27 47.28
N ALA A 504 8.02 -34.79 46.27
CA ALA A 504 7.49 -34.13 45.07
C ALA A 504 6.91 -35.12 44.03
N PRO A 505 5.89 -34.74 43.23
CA PRO A 505 5.37 -35.59 42.16
C PRO A 505 6.09 -35.36 40.81
N GLN A 506 6.34 -36.46 40.09
CA GLN A 506 6.88 -36.51 38.72
C GLN A 506 5.83 -36.08 37.68
N ARG A 507 6.27 -35.33 36.65
CA ARG A 507 5.45 -34.95 35.49
C ARG A 507 5.48 -36.05 34.42
N LEU A 508 4.32 -36.46 33.94
CA LEU A 508 4.12 -37.25 32.72
C LEU A 508 3.85 -36.31 31.54
N GLY A 509 4.52 -36.56 30.40
CA GLY A 509 4.27 -35.86 29.13
C GLY A 509 3.12 -36.49 28.33
N PRO A 510 2.59 -35.82 27.29
CA PRO A 510 1.41 -36.29 26.58
C PRO A 510 1.75 -37.21 25.40
N ARG A 511 0.97 -38.29 25.26
CA ARG A 511 0.68 -38.97 23.99
C ARG A 511 -0.79 -38.68 23.64
N GLY A 512 -1.06 -38.49 22.36
CA GLY A 512 -2.38 -38.30 21.77
C GLY A 512 -2.26 -37.58 20.45
#